data_AF-A0A4Q0YQZ3-F1
#
_entry.id   AF-A0A4Q0YQZ3-F1
#
_cell.length_a   1.000
_cell.length_b   1.000
_cell.length_c   1.000
_cell.angle_alpha   90.00
_cell.angle_beta   90.00
_cell.angle_gamma   90.00
#
_symmetry.space_group_name_H-M   'P 1'
#
loop_
_entity.id
_entity.type
_entity.pdbx_description
1 polymer ?
#
loop_
_entity_poly.entity_id
_entity_poly.type
_entity_poly.pdbx_seq_one_letter_code
_entity_poly.pdbx_strand_id
1 'polypeptide(L)'
;MLTPSPANTFYGSQIWLGDKDVEGLPEDTVSFRGHLGQYLIIIPSQDLIILTFSAYGPEYSVEEYSKNLMTKALKVSQWAAQQK
;
A
#
# COMPACT_ATOMS: atom_id res chain seq x y z
N MET A 1 -3.85 -19.37 17.92
CA MET A 1 -3.46 -18.88 16.57
C MET A 1 -2.43 -17.79 16.82
N LEU A 2 -1.14 -18.05 16.60
CA LEU A 2 -0.10 -17.04 16.81
C LEU A 2 -0.16 -16.06 15.64
N THR A 3 -0.30 -14.77 15.94
CA THR A 3 -0.15 -13.71 14.95
C THR A 3 1.27 -13.78 14.37
N PRO A 4 1.50 -13.43 13.09
CA PRO A 4 2.80 -13.63 12.44
C PRO A 4 3.97 -12.86 13.10
N SER A 5 3.68 -11.93 14.02
CA SER A 5 4.66 -11.31 14.91
C SER A 5 4.19 -11.34 16.37
N PRO A 6 5.00 -11.88 17.30
CA PRO A 6 4.78 -11.72 18.74
C PRO A 6 4.92 -10.28 19.22
N ALA A 7 5.66 -9.44 18.48
CA ALA A 7 5.90 -8.04 18.81
C ALA A 7 4.79 -7.10 18.29
N ASN A 8 4.01 -7.54 17.30
CA ASN A 8 2.93 -6.75 16.73
C ASN A 8 1.77 -7.66 16.28
N THR A 9 0.68 -7.63 17.04
CA THR A 9 -0.53 -8.43 16.84
C THR A 9 -1.24 -8.19 15.50
N PHE A 10 -0.89 -7.10 14.81
CA PHE A 10 -1.48 -6.70 13.54
C PHE A 10 -0.59 -6.94 12.32
N TYR A 11 0.62 -7.48 12.54
CA TYR A 11 1.57 -7.70 11.47
C TYR A 11 1.08 -8.78 10.49
N GLY A 12 0.93 -8.40 9.22
CA GLY A 12 0.50 -9.30 8.14
C GLY A 12 -1.00 -9.66 8.11
N SER A 13 -1.83 -9.05 8.97
CA SER A 13 -3.26 -9.40 9.11
C SER A 13 -4.23 -8.28 8.73
N GLN A 14 -3.76 -7.23 8.05
CA GLN A 14 -4.59 -6.07 7.71
C GLN A 14 -4.73 -5.90 6.20
N ILE A 15 -6.00 -5.84 5.77
CA ILE A 15 -6.42 -5.44 4.43
C ILE A 15 -7.12 -4.08 4.59
N TRP A 16 -6.70 -3.09 3.82
CA TRP A 16 -7.28 -1.74 3.86
C TRP A 16 -8.08 -1.50 2.59
N LEU A 17 -9.38 -1.21 2.74
CA LEU A 17 -10.26 -0.78 1.66
C LEU A 17 -10.37 0.75 1.65
N GLY A 18 -10.26 1.36 0.46
CA GLY A 18 -10.36 2.80 0.28
C GLY A 18 -9.24 3.56 0.97
N ASP A 19 -8.04 2.96 1.03
CA ASP A 19 -6.85 3.40 1.76
C ASP A 19 -6.70 4.93 1.80
N LYS A 20 -6.99 5.53 2.97
CA LYS A 20 -7.17 6.98 3.14
C LYS A 20 -5.89 7.73 3.53
N ASP A 21 -4.74 7.07 3.58
CA ASP A 21 -3.48 7.74 3.87
C ASP A 21 -3.13 8.80 2.81
N VAL A 22 -3.68 8.65 1.60
CA VAL A 22 -3.53 9.59 0.49
C VAL A 22 -4.90 9.80 -0.17
N GLU A 23 -5.35 11.06 -0.21
CA GLU A 23 -6.57 11.42 -0.94
C GLU A 23 -6.39 11.27 -2.45
N GLY A 24 -7.46 10.85 -3.14
CA GLY A 24 -7.52 10.78 -4.60
C GLY A 24 -7.27 9.39 -5.21
N LEU A 25 -6.98 8.37 -4.40
CA LEU A 25 -7.05 6.98 -4.86
C LEU A 25 -8.51 6.58 -5.10
N PRO A 26 -8.80 5.71 -6.09
CA PRO A 26 -10.13 5.15 -6.28
C PRO A 26 -10.66 4.47 -5.01
N GLU A 27 -11.95 4.61 -4.74
CA GLU A 27 -12.58 4.09 -3.52
C GLU A 27 -12.50 2.55 -3.40
N ASP A 28 -12.38 1.86 -4.54
CA ASP A 28 -12.21 0.41 -4.63
C ASP A 28 -10.76 -0.05 -4.47
N THR A 29 -9.84 0.85 -4.13
CA THR A 29 -8.44 0.50 -3.85
C THR A 29 -8.35 -0.39 -2.62
N VAL A 30 -7.70 -1.55 -2.78
CA VAL A 30 -7.38 -2.49 -1.71
C VAL A 30 -5.88 -2.54 -1.52
N SER A 31 -5.39 -2.37 -0.29
CA SER A 31 -3.96 -2.49 0.02
C SER A 31 -3.67 -3.54 1.09
N PHE A 32 -2.58 -4.29 0.86
CA PHE A 32 -1.96 -5.19 1.81
C PHE A 32 -0.63 -4.58 2.22
N ARG A 33 -0.46 -4.36 3.52
CA ARG A 33 0.72 -3.68 4.07
C ARG A 33 1.53 -4.65 4.92
N GLY A 34 2.66 -5.07 4.39
CA GLY A 34 3.61 -6.00 5.00
C GLY A 34 4.75 -5.29 5.73
N HIS A 35 5.80 -6.06 6.04
CA HIS A 35 6.98 -5.53 6.73
C HIS A 35 7.82 -4.64 5.84
N LEU A 36 8.45 -3.63 6.43
CA LEU A 36 9.58 -2.89 5.85
C LEU A 36 9.34 -2.33 4.43
N GLY A 37 8.09 -2.10 4.02
CA GLY A 37 7.79 -1.55 2.69
C GLY A 37 7.33 -2.58 1.65
N GLN A 38 6.95 -3.77 2.10
CA GLN A 38 6.21 -4.74 1.30
C GLN A 38 4.76 -4.32 1.14
N TYR A 39 4.33 -3.99 -0.07
CA TYR A 39 2.93 -3.63 -0.35
C TYR A 39 2.43 -4.35 -1.59
N LEU A 40 1.16 -4.72 -1.54
CA LEU A 40 0.35 -5.06 -2.71
C LEU A 40 -0.84 -4.11 -2.72
N ILE A 41 -1.01 -3.35 -3.79
CA ILE A 41 -2.10 -2.39 -3.97
C ILE A 41 -2.86 -2.82 -5.22
N ILE A 42 -4.17 -2.99 -5.10
CA ILE A 42 -5.06 -3.47 -6.16
C ILE A 42 -6.11 -2.38 -6.39
N ILE A 43 -6.30 -1.99 -7.65
CA ILE A 43 -7.31 -1.02 -8.07
C ILE A 43 -8.16 -1.68 -9.18
N PRO A 44 -9.25 -2.38 -8.80
CA PRO A 44 -10.06 -3.15 -9.75
C PRO A 44 -10.63 -2.31 -10.89
N SER A 45 -11.18 -1.13 -10.60
CA SER A 45 -11.74 -0.19 -11.58
C SER A 45 -10.76 0.22 -12.69
N GLN A 46 -9.46 0.07 -12.44
CA GLN A 46 -8.39 0.40 -13.36
C GLN A 46 -7.66 -0.81 -13.95
N ASP A 47 -8.06 -2.03 -13.60
CA ASP A 47 -7.35 -3.27 -13.96
C ASP A 47 -5.87 -3.23 -13.57
N LEU A 48 -5.57 -2.62 -12.41
CA LEU A 48 -4.21 -2.29 -11.99
C LEU A 48 -3.82 -3.01 -10.70
N ILE A 49 -2.63 -3.60 -10.72
CA ILE A 49 -1.94 -4.14 -9.53
C ILE A 49 -0.57 -3.47 -9.43
N ILE A 50 -0.27 -2.95 -8.24
CA ILE A 50 1.04 -2.38 -7.90
C ILE A 50 1.65 -3.23 -6.79
N LEU A 51 2.85 -3.75 -7.05
CA LEU A 51 3.57 -4.61 -6.13
C LEU A 51 4.92 -3.99 -5.82
N THR A 52 5.24 -3.85 -4.53
CA THR A 52 6.56 -3.39 -4.10
C THR A 52 7.16 -4.36 -3.08
N PHE A 53 8.33 -4.91 -3.41
CA PHE A 53 9.21 -5.59 -2.48
C PHE A 53 10.35 -4.64 -2.15
N SER A 54 10.10 -3.70 -1.24
CA SER A 54 11.15 -2.83 -0.72
C SER A 54 11.47 -3.21 0.71
N ALA A 55 12.73 -3.01 1.09
CA ALA A 55 13.13 -2.75 2.47
C ALA A 55 13.47 -1.26 2.51
N TYR A 56 12.77 -0.44 3.30
CA TYR A 56 13.24 0.93 3.54
C TYR A 56 14.42 0.90 4.52
N GLY A 57 15.41 1.74 4.25
CA GLY A 57 16.56 1.88 5.15
C GLY A 57 16.18 2.59 6.45
N PRO A 58 17.07 2.59 7.46
CA PRO A 58 16.82 3.16 8.78
C PRO A 58 16.51 4.67 8.77
N GLU A 59 16.74 5.35 7.63
CA GLU A 59 16.47 6.76 7.43
C GLU A 59 14.98 7.12 7.33
N TYR A 60 14.09 6.16 7.11
CA TYR A 60 12.65 6.43 6.98
C TYR A 60 11.86 5.93 8.20
N SER A 61 10.90 6.76 8.66
CA SER A 61 9.84 6.26 9.52
C SER A 61 8.85 5.41 8.71
N VAL A 62 8.17 4.47 9.38
CA VAL A 62 7.11 3.63 8.77
C VAL A 62 6.04 4.50 8.09
N GLU A 63 5.62 5.56 8.76
CA GLU A 63 4.58 6.47 8.30
C GLU A 63 5.02 7.25 7.07
N GLU A 64 6.21 7.85 7.10
CA GLU A 64 6.77 8.58 5.97
C GLU A 64 6.93 7.68 4.75
N TYR A 65 7.43 6.47 4.96
CA TYR A 65 7.56 5.49 3.88
C TYR A 65 6.20 5.11 3.30
N SER A 66 5.21 4.79 4.15
CA SER A 66 3.84 4.46 3.72
C SER A 66 3.26 5.57 2.87
N LYS A 67 3.33 6.82 3.35
CA LYS A 67 2.80 7.99 2.63
C LYS A 67 3.50 8.21 1.29
N ASN A 68 4.82 8.08 1.24
CA ASN A 68 5.60 8.22 0.01
C ASN A 68 5.23 7.14 -1.01
N LEU A 69 5.04 5.90 -0.56
CA LEU A 69 4.64 4.79 -1.41
C LEU A 69 3.22 4.95 -1.94
N MET A 70 2.26 5.27 -1.08
CA MET A 70 0.87 5.50 -1.50
C MET A 70 0.76 6.71 -2.45
N THR A 71 1.61 7.73 -2.29
CA THR A 71 1.72 8.84 -3.24
C THR A 71 2.23 8.38 -4.62
N LYS A 72 3.19 7.46 -4.65
CA LYS A 72 3.64 6.84 -5.92
C LYS A 72 2.51 6.02 -6.54
N ALA A 73 1.77 5.27 -5.73
CA ALA A 73 0.63 4.49 -6.20
C ALA A 73 -0.45 5.38 -6.83
N LEU A 74 -0.75 6.53 -6.22
CA LEU A 74 -1.66 7.53 -6.79
C LEU A 74 -1.20 8.00 -8.17
N LYS A 75 0.09 8.31 -8.34
CA LYS A 75 0.63 8.74 -9.64
C LYS A 75 0.50 7.66 -10.71
N VAL A 76 0.76 6.39 -10.35
CA VAL A 76 0.58 5.25 -11.27
C VAL A 76 -0.88 5.07 -11.62
N SER A 77 -1.79 5.18 -10.64
CA SER A 77 -3.23 5.11 -10.85
C SER A 77 -3.73 6.20 -11.81
N GLN A 78 -3.29 7.44 -11.60
CA GLN A 78 -3.64 8.56 -12.48
C GLN A 78 -3.11 8.37 -13.89
N TRP A 79 -1.88 7.87 -14.05
CA TRP A 79 -1.32 7.53 -15.35
C TRP A 79 -2.12 6.42 -16.04
N ALA A 80 -2.48 5.34 -15.32
CA ALA A 80 -3.25 4.23 -15.87
C ALA A 80 -4.64 4.66 -16.34
N ALA A 81 -5.29 5.58 -15.59
CA ALA A 81 -6.58 6.14 -15.98
C ALA A 81 -6.53 6.95 -17.28
N GLN A 82 -5.37 7.47 -17.70
CA GLN A 82 -5.21 8.21 -18.96
C GLN A 82 -4.99 7.30 -20.18
N GLN A 83 -4.75 5.99 -19.97
CA GLN A 83 -4.50 5.03 -21.04
C GLN A 83 -5.77 4.31 -21.54
N LYS A 84 -6.91 4.54 -20.87
CA LYS A 84 -8.24 4.04 -21.25
C LYS A 84 -8.97 5.08 -22.08
#